data_AF-A0A212L1I3-F1
#
_entry.id   AF-A0A212L1I3-F1
#
_cell.length_a   1.000
_cell.length_b   1.000
_cell.length_c   1.000
_cell.angle_alpha   90.00
_cell.angle_beta   90.00
_cell.angle_gamma   90.00
#
_symmetry.space_group_name_H-M   'P 1'
#
loop_
_entity.id
_entity.type
_entity.pdbx_description
1 polymer ?
#
loop_
_entity_poly.entity_id
_entity_poly.type
_entity_poly.pdbx_seq_one_letter_code
_entity_poly.pdbx_strand_id
1 'polypeptide(L)'
;MFENEDGAMSGATERKDYPVSMRLPEADLAIIDRAARLRGRSRTDFVREAAMQAAEDVVLQTLPIRMSQEGFQAFVDTLSEPARPVPEMVEVLKRPAPWETPGSGER
;
A
#
# COMPACT_ATOMS: atom_id res chain seq x y z
N MET A 1 -29.36 1.94 35.79
CA MET A 1 -29.54 1.82 34.33
C MET A 1 -28.44 2.65 33.71
N PHE A 2 -27.30 2.01 33.50
CA PHE A 2 -26.10 2.61 32.91
C PHE A 2 -25.78 1.72 31.70
N GLU A 3 -26.13 2.19 30.52
CA GLU A 3 -25.72 1.55 29.27
C GLU A 3 -24.26 1.94 29.05
N ASN A 4 -23.36 0.97 29.16
CA ASN A 4 -21.97 1.16 28.78
C ASN A 4 -21.91 1.13 27.25
N GLU A 5 -21.85 2.31 26.65
CA GLU A 5 -21.24 2.51 25.33
C GLU A 5 -19.72 2.49 25.53
N ASP A 6 -19.06 1.39 25.20
CA ASP A 6 -17.62 1.38 24.95
C ASP A 6 -17.24 0.18 24.08
N GLY A 7 -16.63 0.47 22.92
CA GLY A 7 -15.92 -0.55 22.15
C GLY A 7 -16.15 -0.60 20.64
N ALA A 8 -16.57 0.47 19.96
CA ALA A 8 -16.49 0.54 18.50
C ALA A 8 -15.10 1.04 18.05
N MET A 9 -14.04 0.32 18.45
CA MET A 9 -12.71 0.50 17.86
C MET A 9 -12.59 -0.38 16.61
N SER A 10 -12.67 0.29 15.46
CA SER A 10 -12.11 -0.09 14.17
C SER A 10 -12.53 -1.45 13.63
N GLY A 11 -13.44 -1.42 12.65
CA GLY A 11 -13.66 -2.54 11.74
C GLY A 11 -12.35 -2.86 11.01
N ALA A 12 -11.53 -3.72 11.60
CA ALA A 12 -10.56 -4.50 10.87
C ALA A 12 -11.37 -5.20 9.79
N THR A 13 -11.18 -4.80 8.54
CA THR A 13 -11.73 -5.48 7.38
C THR A 13 -11.46 -6.96 7.59
N GLU A 14 -12.51 -7.78 7.74
CA GLU A 14 -12.35 -9.22 7.90
C GLU A 14 -11.46 -9.70 6.76
N ARG A 15 -10.27 -10.20 7.10
CA ARG A 15 -9.35 -10.77 6.11
C ARG A 15 -9.99 -12.05 5.59
N LYS A 16 -10.68 -11.91 4.46
CA LYS A 16 -11.30 -13.04 3.78
C LYS A 16 -10.23 -13.77 2.98
N ASP A 17 -9.86 -14.94 3.46
CA ASP A 17 -8.93 -15.82 2.78
C ASP A 17 -9.62 -16.51 1.59
N TYR A 18 -8.94 -16.54 0.45
CA TYR A 18 -9.41 -17.20 -0.77
C TYR A 18 -8.47 -18.34 -1.14
N PRO A 19 -8.98 -19.55 -1.45
CA PRO A 19 -8.12 -20.67 -1.84
C PRO A 19 -7.50 -20.42 -3.22
N VAL A 20 -6.22 -20.79 -3.36
CA VAL A 20 -5.50 -20.75 -4.63
C VAL A 20 -5.10 -22.18 -4.99
N SER A 21 -5.56 -22.66 -6.15
CA SER A 21 -5.22 -23.98 -6.69
C SER A 21 -4.32 -23.84 -7.91
N MET A 22 -3.22 -24.59 -7.94
CA MET A 22 -2.28 -24.62 -9.07
C MET A 22 -1.72 -26.02 -9.28
N ARG A 23 -1.32 -26.33 -10.52
CA ARG A 23 -0.63 -27.57 -10.88
C ARG A 23 0.83 -27.24 -11.19
N LEU A 24 1.74 -28.01 -10.61
CA LEU A 24 3.18 -27.85 -10.78
C LEU A 24 3.78 -29.21 -11.20
N PRO A 25 4.77 -29.22 -12.10
CA PRO A 25 5.57 -30.40 -12.36
C PRO A 25 6.20 -30.96 -11.07
N GLU A 26 6.40 -32.27 -11.01
CA GLU A 26 6.98 -32.92 -9.83
C GLU A 26 8.39 -32.39 -9.51
N ALA A 27 9.19 -32.12 -10.54
CA ALA A 27 10.53 -31.56 -10.39
C ALA A 27 10.51 -30.19 -9.69
N ASP A 28 9.56 -29.32 -10.07
CA ASP A 28 9.42 -27.99 -9.48
C ASP A 28 8.95 -28.09 -8.02
N LEU A 29 7.99 -28.97 -7.74
CA LEU A 29 7.53 -29.25 -6.37
C LEU A 29 8.66 -29.75 -5.47
N ALA A 30 9.52 -30.64 -5.98
CA ALA A 30 10.66 -31.15 -5.22
C ALA A 30 11.66 -30.04 -4.84
N ILE A 31 11.89 -29.08 -5.73
CA ILE A 31 12.76 -27.91 -5.47
C ILE A 31 12.12 -27.00 -4.42
N ILE A 32 10.82 -26.72 -4.55
CA ILE A 32 10.06 -25.88 -3.60
C ILE A 32 10.08 -26.52 -2.20
N ASP A 33 9.85 -27.82 -2.10
CA ASP A 33 9.87 -28.54 -0.83
C ASP A 33 11.22 -28.48 -0.15
N ARG A 34 12.29 -28.64 -0.93
CA ARG A 34 13.65 -28.51 -0.42
C ARG A 34 13.89 -27.09 0.10
N ALA A 35 13.47 -26.06 -0.63
CA ALA A 35 13.64 -24.66 -0.22
C ALA A 35 12.83 -24.33 1.06
N ALA A 36 11.59 -24.79 1.14
CA ALA A 36 10.74 -24.64 2.32
C ALA A 36 11.36 -25.30 3.56
N ARG A 37 11.87 -26.54 3.41
CA ARG A 37 12.59 -27.25 4.48
C ARG A 37 13.83 -26.51 4.95
N LEU A 38 14.64 -25.98 4.03
CA LEU A 38 15.84 -25.20 4.35
C LEU A 38 15.50 -23.92 5.14
N ARG A 39 14.30 -23.36 4.91
CA ARG A 39 13.78 -22.18 5.63
C ARG A 39 12.99 -22.54 6.91
N GLY A 40 12.80 -23.83 7.21
CA GLY A 40 11.99 -24.28 8.34
C GLY A 40 10.51 -23.89 8.24
N ARG A 41 9.97 -23.77 7.02
CA ARG A 41 8.58 -23.37 6.76
C ARG A 41 7.80 -24.49 6.07
N SER A 42 6.47 -24.41 6.14
CA SER A 42 5.61 -25.29 5.34
C SER A 42 5.70 -24.90 3.86
N ARG A 43 5.37 -25.84 2.96
CA ARG A 43 5.27 -25.58 1.51
C ARG A 43 4.35 -24.40 1.22
N THR A 44 3.17 -24.39 1.83
CA THR A 44 2.15 -23.36 1.62
C THR A 44 2.64 -21.99 2.06
N ASP A 45 3.27 -21.90 3.24
CA ASP A 45 3.80 -20.63 3.74
C ASP A 45 4.92 -20.11 2.85
N PHE A 46 5.83 -21.00 2.44
CA PHE A 46 6.95 -20.65 1.57
C PHE A 46 6.46 -20.11 0.21
N VAL A 47 5.49 -20.78 -0.42
CA VAL A 47 4.93 -20.35 -1.70
C VAL A 47 4.16 -19.03 -1.55
N ARG A 48 3.38 -18.87 -0.46
CA ARG A 48 2.66 -17.63 -0.18
C ARG A 48 3.60 -16.44 -0.02
N GLU A 49 4.65 -16.60 0.78
CA GLU A 49 5.65 -15.56 1.03
C GLU A 49 6.40 -15.19 -0.26
N ALA A 50 6.85 -16.20 -1.02
CA ALA A 50 7.54 -15.98 -2.29
C ALA A 50 6.65 -15.27 -3.32
N ALA A 51 5.37 -15.66 -3.41
CA ALA A 51 4.41 -15.02 -4.31
C ALA A 51 4.15 -13.55 -3.92
N MET A 52 4.03 -13.26 -2.62
CA MET A 52 3.83 -11.89 -2.13
C MET A 52 5.05 -11.02 -2.43
N GLN A 53 6.27 -11.51 -2.14
CA GLN A 53 7.50 -10.78 -2.43
C GLN A 53 7.62 -10.47 -3.93
N ALA A 54 7.37 -11.45 -4.79
CA ALA A 54 7.41 -11.25 -6.24
C ALA A 54 6.35 -10.24 -6.71
N ALA A 55 5.14 -10.26 -6.13
CA ALA A 55 4.10 -9.29 -6.44
C ALA A 55 4.49 -7.87 -6.01
N GLU A 56 5.05 -7.71 -4.80
CA GLU A 56 5.55 -6.43 -4.29
C GLU A 56 6.65 -5.88 -5.19
N ASP A 57 7.62 -6.71 -5.58
CA ASP A 57 8.71 -6.30 -6.47
C ASP A 57 8.18 -5.80 -7.82
N VAL A 58 7.17 -6.46 -8.38
CA VAL A 58 6.54 -6.04 -9.64
C VAL A 58 5.78 -4.73 -9.47
N VAL A 59 4.98 -4.59 -8.41
CA VAL A 59 4.25 -3.35 -8.13
C VAL A 59 5.24 -2.18 -7.98
N LEU A 60 6.31 -2.38 -7.22
CA LEU A 60 7.35 -1.38 -6.99
C LEU A 60 8.13 -1.01 -8.24
N GLN A 61 8.26 -1.90 -9.23
CA GLN A 61 8.87 -1.56 -10.53
C GLN A 61 8.00 -0.63 -11.38
N THR A 62 6.68 -0.61 -11.14
CA THR A 62 5.71 0.18 -11.91
C THR A 62 5.48 1.58 -11.35
N LEU A 63 5.84 1.82 -10.09
CA LEU A 63 5.64 3.09 -9.39
C LEU A 63 6.73 4.18 -9.54
N PRO A 64 7.98 3.93 -9.97
CA PRO A 64 9.00 4.97 -9.91
C PRO A 64 8.86 5.91 -11.10
N ILE A 65 8.75 7.21 -10.81
CA ILE A 65 8.93 8.27 -11.80
C ILE A 65 10.41 8.26 -12.19
N ARG A 66 10.72 7.75 -13.38
CA ARG A 66 12.08 7.75 -13.92
C ARG A 66 12.41 9.16 -14.44
N MET A 67 13.50 9.74 -13.97
CA MET A 67 14.04 11.02 -14.44
C MET A 67 15.56 10.92 -14.56
N SER A 68 16.18 11.77 -15.38
CA SER A 68 17.64 11.87 -15.46
C SER A 68 18.20 12.45 -14.16
N GLN A 69 19.52 12.36 -13.96
CA GLN A 69 20.17 12.94 -12.80
C GLN A 69 19.93 14.46 -12.71
N GLU A 70 19.99 15.15 -13.85
CA GLU A 70 19.71 16.58 -13.97
C GLU A 70 18.24 16.88 -13.65
N GLY A 71 17.31 16.06 -14.13
CA GLY A 71 15.89 16.18 -13.82
C GLY A 71 15.60 15.97 -12.33
N PHE A 72 16.30 15.03 -11.68
CA PHE A 72 16.20 14.81 -10.24
C PHE A 72 16.76 15.99 -9.45
N GLN A 73 17.91 16.53 -9.85
CA GLN A 73 18.48 17.70 -9.19
C GLN A 73 17.54 18.92 -9.30
N ALA A 74 17.03 19.20 -10.50
CA ALA A 74 16.09 20.31 -10.70
C ALA A 74 14.79 20.13 -9.88
N PHE A 75 14.31 18.90 -9.74
CA PHE A 75 13.17 18.58 -8.89
C PHE A 75 13.46 18.87 -7.41
N VAL A 76 14.61 18.40 -6.89
CA VAL A 76 15.01 18.64 -5.49
C VAL A 76 15.21 20.13 -5.21
N ASP A 77 15.83 20.86 -6.13
CA ASP A 77 16.04 22.30 -6.03
C ASP A 77 14.69 23.02 -5.94
N THR A 78 13.73 22.64 -6.80
CA THR A 78 12.37 23.19 -6.80
C THR A 78 11.63 22.91 -5.48
N LEU A 79 11.77 21.71 -4.92
CA LEU A 79 11.14 21.34 -3.64
C LEU A 79 11.75 22.06 -2.43
N SER A 80 13.01 22.48 -2.54
CA SER A 80 13.74 23.16 -1.47
C SER A 80 13.42 24.66 -1.41
N GLU A 81 12.83 25.22 -2.47
CA GLU A 81 12.37 26.60 -2.48
C GLU A 81 11.10 26.78 -1.62
N PRO A 82 10.92 27.96 -1.00
CA PRO A 82 9.66 28.28 -0.34
C PRO A 82 8.48 28.16 -1.30
N ALA A 83 7.38 27.57 -0.83
CA ALA A 83 6.17 27.44 -1.62
C ALA A 83 5.67 28.83 -2.06
N ARG A 84 5.55 29.02 -3.37
CA ARG A 84 5.00 30.25 -3.96
C ARG A 84 3.49 30.06 -4.17
N PRO A 85 2.64 30.93 -3.61
CA PRO A 85 1.21 30.78 -3.77
C PRO A 85 0.82 30.99 -5.25
N VAL A 86 0.11 30.02 -5.80
CA VAL A 86 -0.55 30.14 -7.11
C VAL A 86 -2.00 30.56 -6.84
N PRO A 87 -2.45 31.76 -7.27
CA PRO A 87 -3.77 32.30 -6.92
C PRO A 87 -4.91 31.31 -7.16
N GLU A 88 -4.90 30.61 -8.28
CA GLU A 88 -5.92 29.62 -8.65
C GLU A 88 -5.92 28.42 -7.69
N MET A 89 -4.74 27.94 -7.26
CA MET A 89 -4.63 26.86 -6.27
C MET A 89 -5.11 27.32 -4.89
N VAL A 90 -4.81 28.56 -4.51
CA VAL A 90 -5.27 29.15 -3.25
C VAL A 90 -6.80 29.23 -3.23
N GLU A 91 -7.42 29.67 -4.32
CA GLU A 91 -8.89 29.73 -4.43
C GLU A 91 -9.55 28.35 -4.43
N VAL A 92 -8.91 27.34 -5.02
CA VAL A 92 -9.39 25.94 -4.94
C VAL A 92 -9.30 25.41 -3.51
N LEU A 93 -8.18 25.64 -2.82
CA LEU A 93 -7.97 25.16 -1.44
C LEU A 93 -8.88 25.84 -0.41
N LYS A 94 -9.32 27.07 -0.67
CA LYS A 94 -10.30 27.78 0.18
C LYS A 94 -11.73 27.29 -0.01
N ARG A 95 -12.02 26.58 -1.11
CA ARG A 95 -13.37 26.10 -1.38
C ARG A 95 -13.67 24.93 -0.42
N PRO A 96 -14.83 24.93 0.24
CA PRO A 96 -15.25 23.79 1.04
C PRO A 96 -15.28 22.55 0.14
N ALA A 97 -14.71 21.45 0.66
CA ALA A 97 -14.64 20.23 -0.12
C ALA A 97 -16.06 19.70 -0.37
N PRO A 98 -16.34 19.05 -1.52
CA PRO A 98 -17.69 18.56 -1.84
C PRO A 98 -18.31 17.60 -0.82
N TRP A 99 -17.51 17.03 0.08
CA TRP A 99 -17.91 16.13 1.16
C TRP A 99 -17.99 16.79 2.54
N GLU A 100 -17.66 18.09 2.65
CA GLU A 100 -17.84 18.86 3.87
C GLU A 100 -19.30 19.32 3.96
N THR A 101 -20.12 18.55 4.67
CA THR A 101 -21.48 18.97 5.03
C THR A 101 -21.41 20.24 5.88
N PRO A 102 -22.29 21.24 5.69
CA PRO A 102 -22.30 22.44 6.53
C PRO A 102 -22.64 22.03 7.97
N GLY A 103 -21.63 21.97 8.86
CA GLY A 103 -21.80 21.65 10.28
C GLY A 103 -20.74 20.78 10.94
N SER A 104 -19.77 20.22 10.22
CA SER A 104 -18.75 19.32 10.82
C SER A 104 -17.48 20.02 11.36
N GLY A 105 -17.39 21.35 11.29
CA GLY A 105 -16.19 22.12 11.65
C GLY A 105 -16.24 22.95 12.93
N GLU A 106 -17.34 22.93 13.68
CA GLU A 106 -17.46 23.66 14.96
C GLU A 106 -17.54 22.68 16.14
N ARG A 107 -16.39 22.19 16.60
CA ARG A 107 -16.10 21.86 18.00
C ARG A 107 -14.62 22.02 18.29
#